data_AF-A0AAW5TG43-F1
#
_entry.id   AF-A0AAW5TG43-F1
#
_cell.length_a   1.000
_cell.length_b   1.000
_cell.length_c   1.000
_cell.angle_alpha   90.00
_cell.angle_beta   90.00
_cell.angle_gamma   90.00
#
_symmetry.space_group_name_H-M   'P 1'
#
loop_
_entity.id
_entity.type
_entity.pdbx_description
1 polymer ?
#
loop_
_entity_poly.entity_id
_entity_poly.type
_entity_poly.pdbx_seq_one_letter_code
_entity_poly.pdbx_strand_id
1 'polypeptide(L)'
;MAGDEIDINEAITLYLKHYPGKNEAEFASHFGPTAAAVAKGQVRVILEEAMNIKPDWNSMSLNDAGDYVESVMRDRHPELSAKSLESIGNYFTYLMR
;
A
#
# COMPACT_ATOMS: atom_id res chain seq x y z
N MET A 1 -6.84 -20.71 18.48
CA MET A 1 -7.19 -19.28 18.60
C MET A 1 -6.71 -18.66 17.29
N ALA A 2 -7.59 -18.55 16.29
CA ALA A 2 -7.24 -17.90 15.04
C ALA A 2 -7.33 -16.40 15.32
N GLY A 3 -6.19 -15.75 15.50
CA GLY A 3 -6.15 -14.30 15.55
C GLY A 3 -6.77 -13.79 14.26
N ASP A 4 -7.75 -12.90 14.40
CA ASP A 4 -8.19 -11.99 13.34
C ASP A 4 -7.02 -11.02 13.08
N GLU A 5 -5.87 -11.57 12.68
CA GLU A 5 -4.68 -10.82 12.30
C GLU A 5 -4.97 -10.36 10.89
N ILE A 6 -5.41 -9.11 10.80
CA ILE A 6 -5.70 -8.41 9.55
C ILE A 6 -4.55 -8.66 8.57
N ASP A 7 -4.85 -9.36 7.48
CA ASP A 7 -3.86 -9.60 6.45
C ASP A 7 -3.59 -8.29 5.70
N ILE A 8 -2.47 -7.65 6.04
CA ILE A 8 -2.10 -6.35 5.51
C ILE A 8 -1.87 -6.39 3.99
N ASN A 9 -1.46 -7.53 3.45
CA ASN A 9 -1.26 -7.71 2.02
C ASN A 9 -2.58 -7.71 1.26
N GLU A 10 -3.55 -8.46 1.78
CA GLU A 10 -4.90 -8.46 1.23
C GLU A 10 -5.56 -7.08 1.39
N ALA A 11 -5.32 -6.40 2.52
CA ALA A 11 -5.81 -5.05 2.75
C ALA A 11 -5.23 -4.05 1.74
N ILE A 12 -3.90 -4.03 1.52
CA ILE A 12 -3.26 -3.12 0.55
C ILE A 12 -3.80 -3.40 -0.86
N THR A 13 -3.82 -4.66 -1.26
CA THR A 13 -4.26 -5.04 -2.60
C THR A 13 -5.73 -4.69 -2.84
N LEU A 14 -6.63 -4.94 -1.89
CA LEU A 14 -8.04 -4.53 -1.99
C LEU A 14 -8.21 -3.01 -1.95
N TYR A 15 -7.46 -2.31 -1.09
CA TYR A 15 -7.54 -0.86 -0.96
C TYR A 15 -7.12 -0.16 -2.25
N LEU A 16 -6.03 -0.64 -2.89
CA LEU A 16 -5.48 -0.05 -4.11
C LEU A 16 -6.09 -0.62 -5.40
N LYS A 17 -6.83 -1.74 -5.34
CA LYS A 17 -7.41 -2.46 -6.50
C LYS A 17 -8.14 -1.59 -7.52
N HIS A 18 -8.87 -0.58 -7.05
CA HIS A 18 -9.64 0.32 -7.92
C HIS A 18 -9.21 1.77 -7.78
N TYR A 19 -8.12 2.07 -7.07
CA TYR A 19 -7.72 3.46 -6.83
C TYR A 19 -7.54 4.22 -8.16
N PRO A 20 -8.08 5.45 -8.31
CA PRO A 20 -8.72 6.33 -7.30
C PRO A 20 -10.22 6.08 -6.99
N GLY A 21 -10.81 4.99 -7.46
CA GLY A 21 -12.19 4.57 -7.17
C GLY A 21 -12.45 4.15 -5.71
N LYS A 22 -13.73 4.09 -5.35
CA LYS A 22 -14.16 3.75 -3.97
C LYS A 22 -14.30 2.24 -3.78
N ASN A 23 -13.42 1.67 -2.95
CA ASN A 23 -13.46 0.25 -2.55
C ASN A 23 -14.03 0.02 -1.15
N GLU A 24 -14.53 1.06 -0.49
CA GLU A 24 -14.92 0.99 0.92
C GLU A 24 -16.00 -0.06 1.20
N ALA A 25 -16.92 -0.29 0.26
CA ALA A 25 -17.98 -1.29 0.41
C ALA A 25 -17.45 -2.73 0.29
N GLU A 26 -16.60 -3.03 -0.70
CA GLU A 26 -15.95 -4.34 -0.83
C GLU A 26 -15.00 -4.59 0.34
N PHE A 27 -14.22 -3.58 0.72
CA PHE A 27 -13.27 -3.65 1.83
C PHE A 27 -13.96 -3.89 3.18
N ALA A 28 -15.05 -3.18 3.47
CA ALA A 28 -15.85 -3.39 4.67
C ALA A 28 -16.60 -4.73 4.67
N SER A 29 -16.97 -5.24 3.49
CA SER A 29 -17.59 -6.57 3.37
C SER A 29 -16.57 -7.69 3.60
N HIS A 30 -15.31 -7.46 3.24
CA HIS A 30 -14.24 -8.45 3.35
C HIS A 30 -13.68 -8.56 4.78
N PHE A 31 -13.29 -7.44 5.39
CA PHE A 31 -12.75 -7.40 6.76
C PHE A 31 -13.84 -7.26 7.83
N GLY A 32 -15.07 -6.94 7.45
CA GLY A 32 -16.11 -6.55 8.40
C GLY A 32 -15.94 -5.11 8.91
N PRO A 33 -17.02 -4.49 9.43
CA PRO A 33 -17.05 -3.06 9.74
C PRO A 33 -16.05 -2.62 10.82
N THR A 34 -15.71 -3.49 11.77
CA THR A 34 -14.79 -3.18 12.87
C THR A 34 -13.32 -3.33 12.45
N ALA A 35 -12.94 -4.45 11.81
CA ALA A 35 -11.56 -4.66 11.38
C ALA A 35 -11.20 -3.84 10.13
N ALA A 36 -12.17 -3.50 9.28
CA ALA A 36 -11.94 -2.64 8.13
C ALA A 36 -11.37 -1.26 8.51
N ALA A 37 -11.82 -0.67 9.63
CA ALA A 37 -11.29 0.60 10.10
C ALA A 37 -9.81 0.47 10.53
N VAL A 38 -9.48 -0.62 11.22
CA VAL A 38 -8.11 -0.92 11.68
C VAL A 38 -7.20 -1.20 10.48
N ALA A 39 -7.64 -2.07 9.56
CA ALA A 39 -6.92 -2.44 8.35
C ALA A 39 -6.64 -1.21 7.48
N LYS A 40 -7.66 -0.37 7.26
CA LYS A 40 -7.51 0.88 6.51
C LYS A 40 -6.52 1.83 7.20
N GLY A 41 -6.52 1.88 8.52
CA GLY A 41 -5.54 2.62 9.31
C GLY A 41 -4.12 2.13 9.05
N GLN A 42 -3.88 0.81 9.11
CA GLN A 42 -2.57 0.22 8.86
C GLN A 42 -2.10 0.43 7.42
N VAL A 43 -2.96 0.18 6.43
CA VAL A 43 -2.67 0.43 5.00
C VAL A 43 -2.26 1.88 4.81
N ARG A 44 -3.00 2.81 5.42
CA ARG A 44 -2.70 4.24 5.30
C ARG A 44 -1.35 4.60 5.90
N VAL A 45 -0.97 4.05 7.05
CA VAL A 45 0.36 4.28 7.64
C VAL A 45 1.47 3.82 6.69
N ILE A 46 1.33 2.65 6.06
CA ILE A 46 2.31 2.14 5.08
C ILE A 46 2.37 3.05 3.85
N LEU A 47 1.22 3.49 3.33
CA LEU A 47 1.18 4.41 2.19
C LEU A 47 1.77 5.77 2.53
N GLU A 48 1.49 6.31 3.72
CA GLU A 48 2.10 7.55 4.20
C GLU A 48 3.62 7.40 4.37
N GLU A 49 4.10 6.23 4.81
CA GLU A 49 5.53 5.93 4.88
C GLU A 49 6.16 5.89 3.48
N ALA A 50 5.50 5.24 2.52
CA ALA A 50 5.91 5.23 1.11
C ALA A 50 5.97 6.64 0.51
N MET A 51 4.97 7.48 0.79
CA MET A 51 4.94 8.87 0.34
C MET A 51 6.02 9.75 1.00
N ASN A 52 6.48 9.38 2.19
CA ASN A 52 7.60 10.07 2.85
C ASN A 52 8.97 9.71 2.28
N ILE A 53 9.06 8.65 1.46
CA ILE A 53 10.29 8.35 0.74
C ILE A 53 10.53 9.48 -0.26
N LYS A 54 11.71 10.08 -0.16
CA LYS A 54 12.18 11.12 -1.08
C LYS A 54 13.16 10.49 -2.06
N PRO A 55 12.70 10.01 -3.23
CA PRO A 55 13.59 9.61 -4.30
C PRO A 55 14.41 10.82 -4.79
N ASP A 56 15.60 10.55 -5.29
CA ASP A 56 16.47 11.59 -5.83
C ASP A 56 15.97 12.01 -7.23
N TRP A 57 15.09 13.01 -7.30
CA TRP A 57 14.53 13.49 -8.56
C TRP A 57 15.54 14.11 -9.52
N ASN A 58 16.76 14.39 -9.05
CA ASN A 58 17.83 14.90 -9.90
C ASN A 58 18.43 13.80 -10.78
N SER A 59 18.41 12.55 -10.29
CA SER A 59 19.01 11.39 -10.96
C SER A 59 17.98 10.32 -11.36
N MET A 60 16.80 10.31 -10.75
CA MET A 60 15.79 9.26 -10.89
C MET A 60 14.58 9.73 -11.69
N SER A 61 14.13 8.91 -12.65
CA SER A 61 12.86 9.14 -13.34
C SER A 61 11.69 8.72 -12.45
N LEU A 62 10.46 9.09 -12.82
CA LEU A 62 9.25 8.63 -12.14
C LEU A 62 9.18 7.11 -11.99
N ASN A 63 9.60 6.36 -13.02
CA ASN A 63 9.63 4.90 -12.98
C ASN A 63 10.72 4.37 -12.02
N ASP A 64 11.91 4.97 -12.03
CA ASP A 64 13.00 4.62 -11.10
C ASP A 64 12.62 4.92 -9.65
N ALA A 65 11.89 6.02 -9.44
CA ALA A 65 11.36 6.40 -8.13
C ALA A 65 10.33 5.39 -7.60
N GLY A 66 9.48 4.84 -8.49
CA GLY A 66 8.56 3.75 -8.14
C GLY A 66 9.30 2.50 -7.67
N ASP A 67 10.24 1.99 -8.47
CA ASP A 67 11.04 0.80 -8.14
C ASP A 67 11.86 0.98 -6.85
N TYR A 68 12.39 2.19 -6.63
CA TYR A 68 13.08 2.55 -5.40
C TYR A 68 12.17 2.50 -4.17
N VAL A 69 10.97 3.07 -4.27
CA VAL A 69 9.97 3.02 -3.19
C VAL A 69 9.59 1.58 -2.88
N GLU A 70 9.36 0.74 -3.89
CA GLU A 70 9.08 -0.69 -3.73
C GLU A 70 10.21 -1.41 -3.00
N SER A 71 11.45 -1.16 -3.40
CA SER A 71 12.63 -1.75 -2.79
C SER A 71 12.80 -1.34 -1.32
N VAL A 72 12.61 -0.06 -1.00
CA VAL A 72 12.70 0.44 0.38
C VAL A 72 11.55 -0.10 1.24
N MET A 73 10.33 -0.14 0.70
CA MET A 73 9.16 -0.71 1.40
C MET A 73 9.34 -2.20 1.68
N ARG A 74 9.92 -2.95 0.74
CA ARG A 74 10.25 -4.37 0.94
C ARG A 74 11.26 -4.60 2.06
N ASP A 75 12.28 -3.75 2.14
CA ASP A 75 13.30 -3.85 3.18
C ASP A 75 12.73 -3.54 4.58
N ARG A 76 11.87 -2.53 4.66
CA ARG A 76 11.20 -2.12 5.92
C ARG A 76 10.09 -3.06 6.35
N HIS A 77 9.34 -3.60 5.40
CA HIS A 77 8.21 -4.49 5.63
C HIS A 77 8.41 -5.81 4.85
N PRO A 78 9.28 -6.71 5.33
CA PRO A 78 9.53 -8.00 4.68
C PRO A 78 8.31 -8.93 4.70
N GLU A 79 7.30 -8.61 5.53
CA GLU A 79 5.98 -9.25 5.54
C GLU A 79 5.11 -8.87 4.33
N LEU A 80 5.48 -7.84 3.57
CA LEU A 80 4.75 -7.45 2.37
C LEU A 80 5.10 -8.35 1.18
N SER A 81 4.04 -8.83 0.54
CA SER A 81 4.08 -9.58 -0.70
C SER A 81 4.44 -8.67 -1.87
N ALA A 82 5.10 -9.24 -2.88
CA ALA A 82 5.49 -8.53 -4.09
C ALA A 82 4.33 -7.76 -4.75
N LYS A 83 3.12 -8.34 -4.75
CA LYS A 83 1.92 -7.71 -5.31
C LYS A 83 1.48 -6.45 -4.55
N SER A 84 1.62 -6.45 -3.22
CA SER A 84 1.31 -5.30 -2.37
C SER A 84 2.31 -4.17 -2.61
N LEU A 85 3.61 -4.53 -2.69
CA LEU A 85 4.69 -3.60 -2.99
C LEU A 85 4.50 -2.96 -4.38
N GLU A 86 4.24 -3.75 -5.41
CA GLU A 86 3.95 -3.27 -6.77
C GLU A 86 2.77 -2.29 -6.77
N SER A 87 1.72 -2.58 -5.99
CA SER A 87 0.57 -1.68 -5.84
C SER A 87 0.97 -0.34 -5.19
N ILE A 88 1.86 -0.37 -4.19
CA ILE A 88 2.38 0.84 -3.52
C ILE A 88 3.24 1.67 -4.47
N GLY A 89 4.13 1.05 -5.25
CA GLY A 89 4.95 1.73 -6.27
C GLY A 89 4.08 2.40 -7.34
N ASN A 90 3.07 1.69 -7.84
CA ASN A 90 2.09 2.24 -8.77
C ASN A 90 1.28 3.40 -8.17
N TYR A 91 0.87 3.29 -6.91
CA TYR A 91 0.18 4.37 -6.20
C TYR A 91 1.05 5.63 -6.07
N PHE A 92 2.31 5.46 -5.69
CA PHE A 92 3.27 6.55 -5.54
C PHE A 92 3.51 7.27 -6.87
N THR A 93 3.77 6.52 -7.95
CA THR A 93 3.99 7.10 -9.28
C THR A 93 2.74 7.77 -9.84
N TYR A 94 1.55 7.24 -9.56
CA TYR A 94 0.29 7.88 -9.93
C TYR A 94 0.08 9.22 -9.23
N LEU A 95 0.40 9.35 -7.94
CA LEU A 95 0.26 10.61 -7.20
C LEU A 95 1.27 11.68 -7.61
N MET A 96 2.44 11.27 -8.10
CA MET A 96 3.52 12.14 -8.55
C MET A 96 3.38 12.58 -10.02
N ARG A 97 2.42 12.00 -10.75
CA ARG A 97 2.15 12.26 -12.17
C ARG A 97 1.31 13.52 -12.37
#